data_AF-A0A7L0SY65-F1
#
_entry.id   AF-A0A7L0SY65-F1
#
_cell.length_a   1.000
_cell.length_b   1.000
_cell.length_c   1.000
_cell.angle_alpha   90.00
_cell.angle_beta   90.00
_cell.angle_gamma   90.00
#
_symmetry.space_group_name_H-M   'P 1'
#
loop_
_entity.id
_entity.type
_entity.pdbx_description
1 polymer ?
#
loop_
_entity_poly.entity_id
_entity_poly.type
_entity_poly.pdbx_seq_one_letter_code
_entity_poly.pdbx_strand_id
1 'polypeptide(L)'
;QLFWEKRLQGLSASDVSEQIIKSMELPKGLQGVGPGNNDDTLLSAVASALHTSSAPITGQLSAAVEKNPAVWLNTSQPLCKAFIVTDDDIR
;
A
#
# COMPACT_ATOMS: atom_id res chain seq x y z
N GLN A 1 -7.24 19.99 3.86
CA GLN A 1 -5.99 19.44 3.26
C GLN A 1 -6.24 18.01 2.77
N LEU A 2 -7.13 17.81 1.78
CA LEU A 2 -7.47 16.47 1.22
C LEU A 2 -7.41 16.46 -0.32
N PHE A 3 -7.10 17.60 -0.94
CA PHE A 3 -7.11 17.76 -2.40
C PHE A 3 -5.80 17.35 -3.07
N TRP A 4 -4.70 17.22 -2.31
CA TRP A 4 -3.38 16.94 -2.88
C TRP A 4 -3.29 15.54 -3.46
N GLU A 5 -3.76 14.51 -2.75
CA GLU A 5 -3.79 13.13 -3.27
C GLU A 5 -4.57 13.03 -4.58
N LYS A 6 -5.74 13.66 -4.65
CA LYS A 6 -6.56 13.70 -5.88
C LYS A 6 -5.91 14.53 -6.99
N ARG A 7 -5.19 15.60 -6.65
CA ARG A 7 -4.47 16.45 -7.64
C ARG A 7 -3.22 15.79 -8.19
N LEU A 8 -2.56 14.95 -7.40
CA LEU A 8 -1.33 14.25 -7.78
C LEU A 8 -1.63 12.89 -8.41
N GLN A 9 -2.89 12.45 -8.40
CA GLN A 9 -3.34 11.22 -9.04
C GLN A 9 -3.02 11.23 -10.54
N GLY A 10 -2.28 10.21 -11.00
CA GLY A 10 -1.90 10.05 -12.41
C GLY A 10 -0.63 10.81 -12.82
N LEU A 11 0.03 11.51 -11.89
CA LEU A 11 1.37 12.05 -12.13
C LEU A 11 2.41 10.97 -11.87
N SER A 12 3.49 10.99 -12.66
CA SER A 12 4.65 10.12 -12.47
C SER A 12 5.90 10.97 -12.37
N ALA A 13 6.85 10.55 -11.55
CA ALA A 13 8.13 11.23 -11.47
C ALA A 13 8.89 11.05 -12.79
N SER A 14 9.66 12.06 -13.20
CA SER A 14 10.56 11.97 -14.35
C SER A 14 11.98 12.33 -13.94
N ASP A 15 12.95 11.79 -14.67
CA ASP A 15 14.36 12.13 -14.49
C ASP A 15 14.74 13.42 -15.24
N VAL A 16 16.02 13.79 -15.16
CA VAL A 16 16.57 14.99 -15.84
C VAL A 16 16.50 14.93 -17.37
N SER A 17 16.26 13.74 -17.93
CA SER A 17 16.04 13.50 -19.36
C SER A 17 14.56 13.38 -19.73
N GLU A 18 13.66 13.79 -18.82
CA GLU A 18 12.20 13.72 -18.95
C GLU A 18 11.66 12.29 -19.12
N GLN A 19 12.45 11.26 -18.79
CA GLN A 19 11.96 9.88 -18.81
C GLN A 19 11.18 9.58 -17.55
N ILE A 20 10.02 8.94 -17.71
CA ILE A 20 9.17 8.53 -16.61
C ILE A 20 9.92 7.48 -15.78
N ILE A 21 10.10 7.79 -14.50
CA ILE A 21 10.61 6.86 -13.51
C ILE A 21 9.51 5.84 -13.27
N LYS A 22 9.79 4.58 -13.63
CA LYS A 22 8.85 3.48 -13.43
C LYS A 22 8.60 3.31 -11.93
N SER A 23 7.32 3.24 -11.55
CA SER A 23 6.97 2.94 -10.16
C SER A 23 7.41 1.51 -9.79
N MET A 24 7.62 1.30 -8.49
CA MET A 24 7.99 -0.01 -7.96
C MET A 24 6.85 -1.00 -8.20
N GLU A 25 7.17 -2.18 -8.73
CA GLU A 25 6.22 -3.29 -8.79
C GLU A 25 6.18 -3.97 -7.41
N LEU A 26 4.98 -4.11 -6.84
CA LEU A 26 4.83 -4.75 -5.55
C LEU A 26 4.86 -6.29 -5.66
N PRO A 27 5.35 -6.99 -4.63
CA PRO A 27 5.24 -8.44 -4.55
C PRO A 27 3.79 -8.90 -4.64
N LYS A 28 3.53 -10.02 -5.31
CA LYS A 28 2.16 -10.55 -5.54
C LYS A 28 1.37 -10.78 -4.24
N GLY A 29 2.06 -11.07 -3.14
CA GLY A 29 1.44 -11.25 -1.83
C GLY A 29 0.94 -9.93 -1.19
N LEU A 30 1.48 -8.78 -1.60
CA LEU A 30 1.12 -7.48 -1.06
C LEU A 30 -0.02 -6.88 -1.88
N GLN A 31 -1.25 -7.16 -1.45
CA GLN A 31 -2.46 -6.72 -2.14
C GLN A 31 -3.27 -5.75 -1.27
N GLY A 32 -3.48 -4.53 -1.76
CA GLY A 32 -4.34 -3.55 -1.09
C GLY A 32 -5.82 -3.96 -1.18
N VAL A 33 -6.63 -3.44 -0.27
CA VAL A 33 -8.08 -3.66 -0.27
C VAL A 33 -8.82 -2.34 -0.23
N GLY A 34 -10.05 -2.33 -0.76
CA GLY A 34 -10.88 -1.15 -0.81
C GLY A 34 -10.85 -0.43 -2.17
N PRO A 35 -11.80 0.50 -2.40
CA PRO A 35 -11.95 1.17 -3.67
C PRO A 35 -10.79 2.13 -3.95
N GLY A 36 -10.26 2.08 -5.17
CA GLY A 36 -9.21 3.00 -5.62
C GLY A 36 -7.81 2.68 -5.08
N ASN A 37 -7.59 1.49 -4.52
CA ASN A 37 -6.24 1.06 -4.17
C ASN A 37 -5.39 0.89 -5.43
N ASN A 38 -4.12 1.27 -5.33
CA ASN A 38 -3.09 0.97 -6.29
C ASN A 38 -1.77 0.74 -5.54
N ASP A 39 -0.75 0.30 -6.27
CA ASP A 39 0.54 -0.05 -5.67
C ASP A 39 1.19 1.13 -4.95
N ASP A 40 1.11 2.34 -5.52
CA ASP A 40 1.68 3.56 -4.93
C ASP A 40 1.04 3.94 -3.59
N THR A 41 -0.29 3.88 -3.52
CA THR A 41 -1.05 4.19 -2.28
C THR A 41 -0.80 3.14 -1.21
N LEU A 42 -0.71 1.86 -1.60
CA LEU A 42 -0.39 0.79 -0.68
C LEU A 42 1.02 0.92 -0.11
N LEU A 43 2.01 1.16 -0.98
CA LEU A 43 3.39 1.40 -0.57
C LEU A 43 3.49 2.59 0.39
N SER A 44 2.79 3.68 0.09
CA SER A 44 2.74 4.87 0.94
C SER A 44 2.12 4.56 2.31
N ALA A 45 1.05 3.76 2.36
CA ALA A 45 0.42 3.35 3.61
C ALA A 45 1.34 2.45 4.46
N VAL A 46 2.05 1.50 3.83
CA VAL A 46 3.04 0.64 4.50
C VAL A 46 4.19 1.48 5.05
N ALA A 47 4.76 2.38 4.24
CA ALA A 47 5.83 3.28 4.67
C ALA A 47 5.40 4.17 5.84
N SER A 48 4.19 4.72 5.79
CA SER A 48 3.62 5.55 6.86
C SER A 48 3.44 4.77 8.16
N ALA A 49 2.96 3.51 8.07
CA ALA A 49 2.80 2.63 9.22
C ALA A 49 4.17 2.29 9.85
N LEU A 50 5.17 1.95 9.04
CA LEU A 50 6.55 1.71 9.49
C LEU A 50 7.22 2.96 10.09
N HIS A 51 6.91 4.13 9.56
CA HIS A 51 7.44 5.39 10.08
C HIS A 51 6.83 5.76 11.44
N THR A 52 5.54 5.49 11.62
CA THR A 52 4.78 5.91 12.81
C THR A 52 4.83 4.86 13.93
N SER A 53 5.16 3.61 13.61
CA SER A 53 5.13 2.49 14.55
C SER A 53 6.30 1.53 14.34
N SER A 54 6.85 1.02 15.43
CA SER A 54 7.82 -0.09 15.40
C SER A 54 7.16 -1.46 15.43
N ALA A 55 5.82 -1.53 15.40
CA ALA A 55 5.09 -2.79 15.34
C ALA A 55 5.22 -3.45 13.96
N PRO A 56 5.15 -4.79 13.88
CA PRO A 56 5.19 -5.49 12.60
C PRO A 56 4.02 -5.09 11.71
N ILE A 57 4.25 -5.07 10.39
CA ILE A 57 3.22 -4.87 9.38
C ILE A 57 2.70 -6.23 8.95
N THR A 58 1.43 -6.50 9.24
CA THR A 58 0.76 -7.78 8.96
C THR A 58 -0.47 -7.60 8.06
N GLY A 59 -0.91 -6.37 7.81
CA GLY A 59 -2.16 -6.08 7.11
C GLY A 59 -3.41 -6.36 7.96
N GLN A 60 -4.57 -6.43 7.31
CA GLN A 60 -5.85 -6.70 7.98
C GLN A 60 -6.08 -8.21 8.14
N LEU A 61 -5.99 -8.72 9.37
CA LEU A 61 -6.12 -10.16 9.70
C LEU A 61 -7.56 -10.69 9.73
N SER A 62 -8.57 -9.84 9.56
CA SER A 62 -9.97 -10.22 9.70
C SER A 62 -10.57 -10.72 8.39
N ALA A 63 -11.24 -11.87 8.42
CA ALA A 63 -12.04 -12.38 7.31
C ALA A 63 -13.19 -11.44 6.89
N ALA A 64 -13.54 -10.46 7.73
CA ALA A 64 -14.51 -9.42 7.37
C ALA A 64 -14.05 -8.55 6.20
N VAL A 65 -12.74 -8.42 5.99
CA VAL A 65 -12.14 -7.65 4.88
C VAL A 65 -12.49 -8.26 3.53
N GLU A 66 -12.59 -9.59 3.44
CA GLU A 66 -13.02 -10.25 2.20
C GLU A 66 -14.51 -10.03 1.91
N LYS A 67 -15.33 -9.94 2.96
CA LYS A 67 -16.78 -9.70 2.82
C LYS A 67 -17.10 -8.22 2.62
N ASN A 68 -16.28 -7.33 3.14
CA ASN A 68 -16.41 -5.89 3.01
C ASN A 68 -15.03 -5.26 2.78
N PRO A 69 -14.59 -5.10 1.53
CA PRO A 69 -13.24 -4.64 1.21
C PRO A 69 -12.94 -3.20 1.63
N ALA A 70 -13.96 -2.40 2.00
CA ALA A 70 -13.78 -1.06 2.53
C ALA A 70 -13.68 -1.02 4.07
N VAL A 71 -13.79 -2.18 4.75
CA VAL A 71 -13.77 -2.23 6.23
C VAL A 71 -12.34 -2.11 6.74
N TRP A 72 -12.06 -1.04 7.50
CA TRP A 72 -10.77 -0.83 8.14
C TRP A 72 -10.88 -1.11 9.65
N LEU A 73 -10.66 -2.38 10.02
CA LEU A 73 -10.87 -2.85 11.40
C LEU A 73 -9.67 -2.57 12.30
N ASN A 74 -8.46 -2.71 11.76
CA ASN A 74 -7.24 -2.38 12.47
C ASN A 74 -6.60 -1.13 11.86
N THR A 75 -6.83 0.02 12.48
CA THR A 75 -6.29 1.32 12.03
C THR A 75 -4.79 1.46 12.26
N SER A 76 -4.17 0.57 13.04
CA SER A 76 -2.71 0.52 13.20
C SER A 76 -2.01 -0.26 12.08
N GLN A 77 -2.78 -0.88 11.18
CA GLN A 77 -2.28 -1.66 10.05
C GLN A 77 -2.78 -1.05 8.73
N PRO A 78 -1.98 -1.10 7.65
CA PRO A 78 -2.44 -0.67 6.34
C PRO A 78 -3.71 -1.41 5.89
N LEU A 79 -4.51 -0.77 5.06
CA LEU A 79 -5.70 -1.38 4.45
C LEU A 79 -5.27 -2.30 3.29
N CYS A 80 -4.68 -3.44 3.65
CA CYS A 80 -4.27 -4.50 2.74
C CYS A 80 -4.64 -5.87 3.29
N LYS A 81 -4.65 -6.88 2.41
CA LYS A 81 -4.80 -8.27 2.82
C LYS A 81 -3.65 -8.65 3.75
N ALA A 82 -3.94 -9.57 4.66
CA ALA A 82 -2.90 -10.20 5.44
C ALA A 82 -1.88 -10.87 4.53
N PHE A 83 -0.60 -10.61 4.79
CA PHE A 83 0.50 -11.20 4.04
C PHE A 83 1.62 -11.58 5.02
N ILE A 84 2.45 -12.51 4.59
CA ILE A 84 3.64 -12.97 5.33
C ILE A 84 4.78 -12.92 4.34
N VAL A 85 5.88 -12.28 4.73
CA VAL A 85 7.12 -12.28 3.95
C VAL A 85 7.85 -13.59 4.22
N THR A 86 8.12 -14.33 3.16
CA THR A 86 8.86 -15.60 3.19
C THR A 86 10.24 -15.43 2.54
N ASP A 87 11.12 -16.41 2.68
CA ASP A 87 12.42 -16.40 2.00
C ASP A 87 12.32 -16.27 0.48
N ASP A 88 11.22 -16.74 -0.12
CA ASP A 88 10.97 -16.62 -1.56
C ASP A 88 10.66 -15.19 -2.00
N ASP A 89 10.21 -14.34 -1.07
CA ASP A 89 9.93 -12.92 -1.34
C ASP A 89 11.19 -12.03 -1.22
N ILE A 90 12.28 -12.56 -0.68
CA ILE A 90 13.52 -11.82 -0.37
C ILE A 90 14.66 -12.15 -1.37
N ARG A 91 14.62 -13.32 -2.02
CA ARG A 91 15.63 -13.80 -2.98
C ARG A 91 15.48 -13.20 -4.37
#